data_AF-K9UMZ4-F1
#
_entry.id   AF-K9UMZ4-F1
#
_cell.length_a   1.000
_cell.length_b   1.000
_cell.length_c   1.000
_cell.angle_alpha   90.00
_cell.angle_beta   90.00
_cell.angle_gamma   90.00
#
_symmetry.space_group_name_H-M   'P 1'
#
loop_
_entity.id
_entity.type
_entity.pdbx_description
1 polymer ?
#
loop_
_entity_poly.entity_id
_entity_poly.type
_entity_poly.pdbx_seq_one_letter_code
_entity_poly.pdbx_strand_id
1 'polypeptide(L)'
;MSQEIVLETFYPHPPERVWQALTDRRALSVWMMDNNFEARLGHQFRFQSRPLPGLEVTIYCQVLEVEAPTRLVYSWKEHPSDTPSRVIWTLFPVAGGTQVRLVHRATGSVSIPGFGLPNPVGVASPAENRSLYREIDSRFTSAIAIAHPFQIASSTSKDGLYQCSGFLNYQTNWHYWLHQKLPGVLTMSSDRQLLQTLYTAFNNHELETIVEVMHPDVKWANGVEGGFVYGRDAVREYWTNQYNVIQVQLEALKFETDEHNRNVVTVHQIVRDLQGNLLADMTVKQIFTMDNGSIVLYEIGETETIQETIQQTKAAKAQ
;
A
#
# COMPACT_ATOMS: atom_id res chain seq x y z
N MET A 1 -16.90 -26.75 18.69
CA MET A 1 -16.36 -26.67 17.31
C MET A 1 -15.56 -25.39 17.22
N SER A 2 -14.29 -25.44 16.85
CA SER A 2 -13.45 -24.24 16.69
C SER A 2 -13.92 -23.45 15.47
N GLN A 3 -14.28 -22.18 15.66
CA GLN A 3 -14.56 -21.27 14.55
C GLN A 3 -13.23 -20.74 14.01
N GLU A 4 -12.93 -21.07 12.75
CA GLU A 4 -11.78 -20.54 12.03
C GLU A 4 -12.16 -20.15 10.60
N ILE A 5 -11.49 -19.12 10.11
CA ILE A 5 -11.46 -18.73 8.70
C ILE A 5 -10.12 -19.19 8.14
N VAL A 6 -10.16 -19.87 6.99
CA VAL A 6 -8.97 -20.16 6.19
C VAL A 6 -9.17 -19.54 4.82
N LEU A 7 -8.29 -18.63 4.43
CA LEU A 7 -8.22 -18.04 3.10
C LEU A 7 -6.88 -18.36 2.46
N GLU A 8 -6.92 -18.66 1.17
CA GLU A 8 -5.73 -18.90 0.37
C GLU A 8 -5.78 -18.06 -0.90
N THR A 9 -4.65 -17.50 -1.28
CA THR A 9 -4.54 -16.69 -2.50
C THR A 9 -3.13 -16.77 -3.06
N PHE A 10 -3.02 -16.67 -4.38
CA PHE A 10 -1.75 -16.54 -5.08
C PHE A 10 -1.48 -15.07 -5.40
N TYR A 11 -0.25 -14.62 -5.19
CA TYR A 11 0.24 -13.33 -5.67
C TYR A 11 1.44 -13.53 -6.60
N PRO A 12 1.46 -12.91 -7.80
CA PRO A 12 2.56 -13.00 -8.76
C PRO A 12 3.76 -12.12 -8.34
N HIS A 13 4.16 -12.21 -7.08
CA HIS A 13 5.25 -11.45 -6.47
C HIS A 13 6.07 -12.36 -5.55
N PRO A 14 7.37 -12.08 -5.35
CA PRO A 14 8.21 -12.88 -4.46
C PRO A 14 7.78 -12.73 -2.98
N PRO A 15 8.06 -13.73 -2.10
CA PRO A 15 7.60 -13.72 -0.72
C PRO A 15 8.03 -12.47 0.06
N GLU A 16 9.21 -11.91 -0.24
CA GLU A 16 9.74 -10.71 0.38
C GLU A 16 8.85 -9.49 0.10
N ARG A 17 8.27 -9.40 -1.11
CA ARG A 17 7.35 -8.33 -1.50
C ARG A 17 6.04 -8.43 -0.73
N VAL A 18 5.49 -9.64 -0.69
CA VAL A 18 4.25 -9.93 0.03
C VAL A 18 4.46 -9.68 1.52
N TRP A 19 5.59 -10.10 2.08
CA TRP A 19 5.98 -9.86 3.45
C TRP A 19 6.06 -8.36 3.77
N GLN A 20 6.67 -7.55 2.92
CA GLN A 20 6.67 -6.09 3.10
C GLN A 20 5.25 -5.52 3.11
N ALA A 21 4.36 -5.98 2.24
CA ALA A 21 2.98 -5.51 2.24
C ALA A 21 2.20 -5.91 3.51
N LEU A 22 2.56 -7.04 4.14
CA LEU A 22 1.99 -7.51 5.41
C LEU A 22 2.63 -6.87 6.66
N THR A 23 3.82 -6.27 6.55
CA THR A 23 4.60 -5.82 7.72
C THR A 23 5.02 -4.35 7.71
N ASP A 24 4.97 -3.67 6.56
CA ASP A 24 5.17 -2.24 6.48
C ASP A 24 3.90 -1.51 6.92
N ARG A 25 4.03 -0.65 7.93
CA ARG A 25 2.90 0.11 8.51
C ARG A 25 2.16 0.95 7.47
N ARG A 26 2.87 1.53 6.48
CA ARG A 26 2.26 2.38 5.45
C ARG A 26 1.50 1.53 4.44
N ALA A 27 2.04 0.38 4.06
CA ALA A 27 1.34 -0.61 3.24
C ALA A 27 0.05 -1.08 3.93
N LEU A 28 0.14 -1.50 5.20
CA LEU A 28 -1.01 -1.91 6.01
C LEU A 28 -2.10 -0.80 6.09
N SER A 29 -1.71 0.47 6.23
CA SER A 29 -2.63 1.62 6.21
C SER A 29 -3.38 1.81 4.88
N VAL A 30 -2.84 1.31 3.77
CA VAL A 30 -3.45 1.45 2.43
C VAL A 30 -4.44 0.32 2.18
N TRP A 31 -4.07 -0.94 2.42
CA TRP A 31 -4.93 -2.07 2.08
C TRP A 31 -5.84 -2.55 3.23
N MET A 32 -5.56 -2.15 4.46
CA MET A 32 -6.27 -2.59 5.65
C MET A 32 -6.77 -1.43 6.52
N MET A 33 -5.99 -1.03 7.53
CA MET A 33 -6.39 -0.05 8.56
C MET A 33 -5.16 0.74 9.03
N ASP A 34 -5.40 1.95 9.56
CA ASP A 34 -4.33 2.75 10.15
C ASP A 34 -3.74 2.05 11.36
N ASN A 35 -2.41 2.10 11.49
CA ASN A 35 -1.71 1.27 12.45
C ASN A 35 -0.35 1.84 12.86
N ASN A 36 0.15 1.32 13.98
CA ASN A 36 1.51 1.52 14.47
C ASN A 36 2.27 0.18 14.55
N PHE A 37 2.04 -0.69 13.58
CA PHE A 37 2.63 -2.02 13.54
C PHE A 37 4.16 -1.97 13.42
N GLU A 38 4.81 -2.89 14.13
CA GLU A 38 6.22 -3.22 13.96
C GLU A 38 6.36 -4.74 14.00
N ALA A 39 7.11 -5.32 13.07
CA ALA A 39 7.37 -6.77 12.99
C ALA A 39 8.36 -7.22 14.06
N ARG A 40 8.02 -7.01 15.34
CA ARG A 40 8.87 -7.31 16.49
C ARG A 40 8.09 -8.15 17.50
N LEU A 41 8.66 -9.29 17.90
CA LEU A 41 8.03 -10.19 18.86
C LEU A 41 7.61 -9.45 20.14
N GLY A 42 6.37 -9.66 20.56
CA GLY A 42 5.77 -9.04 21.74
C GLY A 42 5.31 -7.60 21.55
N HIS A 43 5.55 -6.96 20.39
CA HIS A 43 5.09 -5.60 20.13
C HIS A 43 3.57 -5.52 20.15
N GLN A 44 3.04 -4.57 20.93
CA GLN A 44 1.62 -4.27 20.99
C GLN A 44 1.32 -3.14 20.01
N PHE A 45 0.33 -3.36 19.16
CA PHE A 45 -0.08 -2.41 18.15
C PHE A 45 -1.60 -2.40 18.04
N ARG A 46 -2.12 -1.43 17.31
CA ARG A 46 -3.54 -1.31 17.04
C ARG A 46 -3.81 -1.11 15.55
N PHE A 47 -4.92 -1.67 15.09
CA PHE A 47 -5.55 -1.24 13.85
C PHE A 47 -6.69 -0.27 14.20
N GLN A 48 -6.81 0.80 13.44
CA GLN A 48 -7.83 1.83 13.60
C GLN A 48 -8.52 2.03 12.26
N SER A 49 -9.84 1.94 12.24
CA SER A 49 -10.60 2.34 11.06
C SER A 49 -10.39 3.82 10.79
N ARG A 50 -10.35 4.20 9.50
CA ARG A 50 -10.38 5.62 9.14
C ARG A 50 -11.70 6.22 9.63
N PRO A 51 -11.69 7.44 10.20
CA PRO A 51 -12.87 8.02 10.81
C PRO A 51 -13.91 8.35 9.73
N LEU A 52 -14.83 7.41 9.49
CA LEU A 52 -16.19 7.77 9.13
C LEU A 52 -16.84 8.32 10.41
N PRO A 53 -17.71 9.35 10.34
CA PRO A 53 -18.47 9.80 11.49
C PRO A 53 -19.11 8.58 12.15
N GLY A 54 -18.55 8.18 13.30
CA GLY A 54 -19.14 7.20 14.18
C GLY A 54 -18.71 5.79 14.37
N LEU A 55 -17.89 5.27 13.48
CA LEU A 55 -17.42 3.90 13.57
C LEU A 55 -15.90 3.95 13.70
N GLU A 56 -15.46 4.45 14.85
CA GLU A 56 -14.07 4.28 15.27
C GLU A 56 -13.94 2.89 15.88
N VAL A 57 -13.43 1.97 15.07
CA VAL A 57 -13.14 0.60 15.48
C VAL A 57 -11.64 0.54 15.75
N THR A 58 -11.29 0.25 17.00
CA THR A 58 -9.90 -0.02 17.39
C THR A 58 -9.75 -1.49 17.72
N ILE A 59 -8.81 -2.14 17.03
CA ILE A 59 -8.50 -3.56 17.21
C ILE A 59 -7.13 -3.65 17.89
N TYR A 60 -7.09 -4.32 19.02
CA TYR A 60 -5.89 -4.49 19.83
C TYR A 60 -5.17 -5.77 19.43
N CYS A 61 -3.88 -5.64 19.13
CA CYS A 61 -3.07 -6.72 18.63
C CYS A 61 -1.74 -6.79 19.37
N GLN A 62 -1.18 -7.99 19.46
CA GLN A 62 0.16 -8.25 19.92
C GLN A 62 0.83 -9.22 18.97
N VAL A 63 2.06 -8.93 18.56
CA VAL A 63 2.85 -9.82 17.73
C VAL A 63 3.31 -11.03 18.55
N LEU A 64 2.93 -12.23 18.11
CA LEU A 64 3.16 -13.49 18.82
C LEU A 64 4.28 -14.33 18.19
N GLU A 65 4.43 -14.28 16.87
CA GLU A 65 5.49 -14.99 16.13
C GLU A 65 5.90 -14.14 14.92
N VAL A 66 7.20 -14.04 14.61
CA VAL A 66 7.74 -13.39 13.42
C VAL A 66 8.91 -14.19 12.88
N GLU A 67 8.76 -14.74 11.69
CA GLU A 67 9.81 -15.44 10.95
C GLU A 67 9.80 -14.93 9.51
N ALA A 68 10.54 -13.85 9.26
CA ALA A 68 10.56 -13.23 7.93
C ALA A 68 11.25 -14.14 6.89
N PRO A 69 10.76 -14.23 5.64
CA PRO A 69 9.49 -13.69 5.13
C PRO A 69 8.33 -14.71 5.15
N THR A 70 8.41 -15.78 5.95
CA THR A 70 7.55 -16.97 5.77
C THR A 70 6.35 -17.02 6.71
N ARG A 71 6.42 -16.42 7.90
CA ARG A 71 5.39 -16.59 8.93
C ARG A 71 5.24 -15.40 9.87
N LEU A 72 4.01 -14.92 10.02
CA LEU A 72 3.64 -13.86 10.97
C LEU A 72 2.40 -14.29 11.75
N VAL A 73 2.44 -14.18 13.08
CA VAL A 73 1.28 -14.45 13.94
C VAL A 73 1.07 -13.29 14.89
N TYR A 74 -0.16 -12.82 14.99
CA TYR A 74 -0.55 -11.83 16.00
C TYR A 74 -1.93 -12.14 16.60
N SER A 75 -2.16 -11.64 17.81
CA SER A 75 -3.46 -11.67 18.44
C SER A 75 -4.41 -10.65 17.80
N TRP A 76 -5.71 -10.90 17.88
CA TRP A 76 -6.74 -9.99 17.39
C TRP A 76 -7.85 -9.84 18.43
N LYS A 77 -8.19 -8.60 18.77
CA LYS A 77 -9.12 -8.30 19.85
C LYS A 77 -9.89 -7.01 19.57
N GLU A 78 -11.18 -7.12 19.32
CA GLU A 78 -12.05 -5.99 18.95
C GLU A 78 -12.46 -5.16 20.17
N HIS A 79 -12.67 -5.80 21.33
CA HIS A 79 -12.87 -5.10 22.60
C HIS A 79 -11.84 -5.50 23.68
N PRO A 80 -11.41 -4.58 24.55
CA PRO A 80 -10.47 -4.86 25.65
C PRO A 80 -10.89 -5.99 26.62
N SER A 81 -12.16 -6.36 26.67
CA SER A 81 -12.68 -7.47 27.47
C SER A 81 -12.67 -8.83 26.75
N ASP A 82 -12.50 -8.87 25.43
CA ASP A 82 -12.65 -10.10 24.66
C ASP A 82 -11.48 -11.07 24.88
N THR A 83 -11.75 -12.35 24.64
CA THR A 83 -10.67 -13.33 24.50
C THR A 83 -10.00 -13.11 23.13
N PRO A 84 -8.67 -12.93 23.06
CA PRO A 84 -8.01 -12.68 21.79
C PRO A 84 -8.10 -13.91 20.87
N SER A 85 -8.49 -13.69 19.63
CA SER A 85 -8.29 -14.66 18.54
C SER A 85 -6.86 -14.57 18.00
N ARG A 86 -6.49 -15.50 17.11
CA ARG A 86 -5.16 -15.52 16.46
C ARG A 86 -5.31 -15.39 14.95
N VAL A 87 -4.53 -14.48 14.39
CA VAL A 87 -4.37 -14.30 12.95
C VAL A 87 -2.99 -14.82 12.57
N ILE A 88 -2.95 -15.75 11.62
CA ILE A 88 -1.75 -16.49 11.21
C ILE A 88 -1.59 -16.30 9.72
N TRP A 89 -0.44 -15.75 9.32
CA TRP A 89 0.00 -15.64 7.95
C TRP A 89 1.08 -16.68 7.67
N THR A 90 0.99 -17.36 6.53
CA THR A 90 2.05 -18.25 6.04
C THR A 90 2.25 -18.02 4.54
N LEU A 91 3.50 -17.74 4.15
CA LEU A 91 3.89 -17.51 2.77
C LEU A 91 4.69 -18.71 2.25
N PHE A 92 4.23 -19.29 1.14
CA PHE A 92 4.91 -20.39 0.46
C PHE A 92 5.45 -19.88 -0.88
N PRO A 93 6.79 -19.89 -1.10
CA PRO A 93 7.33 -19.63 -2.43
C PRO A 93 6.89 -20.73 -3.39
N VAL A 94 6.33 -20.35 -4.53
CA VAL A 94 5.94 -21.26 -5.61
C VAL A 94 6.43 -20.73 -6.95
N ALA A 95 6.39 -21.55 -8.01
CA ALA A 95 6.75 -21.08 -9.34
C ALA A 95 5.88 -19.88 -9.74
N GLY A 96 6.51 -18.77 -10.14
CA GLY A 96 5.83 -17.55 -10.58
C GLY A 96 5.32 -16.61 -9.48
N GLY A 97 5.48 -16.95 -8.19
CA GLY A 97 5.05 -16.05 -7.12
C GLY A 97 4.96 -16.67 -5.73
N THR A 98 3.99 -16.22 -4.95
CA THR A 98 3.81 -16.63 -3.55
C THR A 98 2.38 -17.09 -3.31
N GLN A 99 2.23 -18.30 -2.76
CA GLN A 99 0.96 -18.76 -2.21
C GLN A 99 0.85 -18.28 -0.76
N VAL A 100 -0.20 -17.52 -0.45
CA VAL A 100 -0.45 -16.97 0.87
C VAL A 100 -1.60 -17.72 1.51
N ARG A 101 -1.40 -18.18 2.74
CA ARG A 101 -2.46 -18.71 3.61
C ARG A 101 -2.67 -17.77 4.79
N LEU A 102 -3.91 -17.33 4.96
CA LEU A 102 -4.40 -16.61 6.13
C LEU A 102 -5.29 -17.54 6.94
N VAL A 103 -5.00 -17.70 8.22
CA VAL A 103 -5.88 -18.39 9.17
C VAL A 103 -6.25 -17.43 10.30
N HIS A 104 -7.54 -17.12 10.45
CA HIS A 104 -8.07 -16.40 11.60
C HIS A 104 -8.90 -17.35 12.45
N ARG A 105 -8.39 -17.74 13.61
CA ARG A 105 -9.05 -18.70 14.50
C ARG A 105 -9.39 -18.09 15.85
N ALA A 106 -10.60 -18.36 16.34
CA ALA A 106 -10.93 -18.09 17.72
C ALA A 106 -10.06 -18.96 18.64
N THR A 107 -9.47 -18.36 19.67
CA THR A 107 -8.84 -19.15 20.74
C THR A 107 -9.98 -19.68 21.60
N GLY A 108 -10.24 -20.99 21.53
CA GLY A 108 -11.24 -21.62 22.40
C GLY A 108 -10.89 -21.40 23.86
N SER A 109 -11.90 -21.29 24.73
CA SER A 109 -11.68 -21.32 26.18
C SER A 109 -10.94 -22.61 26.54
N VAL A 110 -9.65 -22.50 26.85
CA VAL A 110 -8.94 -23.56 27.55
C VAL A 110 -9.25 -23.34 29.02
N SER A 111 -10.17 -24.12 29.58
CA SER A 111 -10.25 -24.30 31.02
C SER A 111 -8.92 -24.90 31.48
N ILE A 112 -8.08 -24.08 32.10
CA ILE A 112 -6.95 -24.58 32.88
C ILE A 112 -7.56 -25.22 34.13
N PRO A 113 -7.36 -26.53 34.40
CA PRO A 113 -7.75 -27.12 35.66
C PRO A 113 -6.89 -26.48 36.75
N GLY A 114 -7.49 -25.68 37.65
CA GLY A 114 -6.76 -25.10 38.78
C GLY A 114 -7.27 -23.77 39.34
N PHE A 115 -8.20 -23.07 38.68
CA PHE A 115 -8.81 -21.87 39.27
C PHE A 115 -10.28 -22.11 39.58
N GLY A 116 -10.55 -22.36 40.87
CA GLY A 116 -11.89 -22.56 41.41
C GLY A 116 -12.72 -21.28 41.43
N LEU A 117 -14.02 -21.46 41.25
CA LEU A 117 -15.07 -20.61 41.83
C LEU A 117 -15.60 -21.36 43.07
N PRO A 118 -16.12 -20.65 44.10
CA PRO A 118 -17.51 -20.18 44.08
C PRO A 118 -17.69 -18.75 44.67
N ASN A 119 -18.31 -17.81 43.93
CA ASN A 119 -19.74 -17.44 43.95
C ASN A 119 -20.03 -16.19 44.86
N PRO A 120 -21.24 -15.60 44.88
CA PRO A 120 -21.46 -14.16 44.65
C PRO A 120 -22.04 -13.40 45.87
N VAL A 121 -22.39 -12.13 45.64
CA VAL A 121 -23.24 -11.21 46.45
C VAL A 121 -22.50 -10.27 47.40
N GLY A 122 -22.68 -8.96 47.17
CA GLY A 122 -22.29 -7.89 48.08
C GLY A 122 -22.59 -6.51 47.49
N VAL A 123 -23.81 -6.03 47.68
CA VAL A 123 -24.22 -4.65 47.39
C VAL A 123 -23.49 -3.71 48.36
N ALA A 124 -22.71 -2.73 47.87
CA ALA A 124 -22.32 -1.56 48.67
C ALA A 124 -22.00 -0.32 47.79
N SER A 125 -22.86 0.68 48.00
CA SER A 125 -22.74 2.15 47.93
C SER A 125 -21.47 2.84 47.37
N PRO A 126 -21.63 3.94 46.60
CA PRO A 126 -20.56 4.59 45.85
C PRO A 126 -19.79 5.61 46.70
N ALA A 127 -18.55 5.30 47.10
CA ALA A 127 -17.64 6.33 47.62
C ALA A 127 -16.14 6.08 47.42
N GLU A 128 -15.69 4.87 47.09
CA GLU A 128 -14.26 4.55 47.22
C GLU A 128 -13.59 4.07 45.92
N ASN A 129 -13.81 4.77 44.81
CA ASN A 129 -12.96 4.55 43.63
C ASN A 129 -12.53 5.82 42.91
N ARG A 130 -12.30 6.89 43.69
CA ARG A 130 -11.72 8.14 43.20
C ARG A 130 -10.19 8.07 43.06
N SER A 131 -9.56 6.93 43.37
CA SER A 131 -8.11 6.71 43.27
C SER A 131 -7.68 5.98 41.98
N LEU A 132 -8.53 5.18 41.34
CA LEU A 132 -8.14 4.49 40.09
C LEU A 132 -8.13 5.40 38.85
N TYR A 133 -8.87 6.51 38.87
CA TYR A 133 -8.99 7.40 37.71
C TYR A 133 -7.79 8.35 37.54
N ARG A 134 -7.01 8.71 38.57
CA ARG A 134 -5.75 9.46 38.31
C ARG A 134 -4.65 8.63 37.64
N GLU A 135 -4.80 7.31 37.60
CA GLU A 135 -3.80 6.41 37.01
C GLU A 135 -4.15 5.98 35.57
N ILE A 136 -5.37 6.26 35.08
CA ILE A 136 -5.83 5.90 33.72
C ILE A 136 -6.47 7.08 32.94
N ASP A 137 -6.90 8.17 33.60
CA ASP A 137 -7.67 9.29 33.03
C ASP A 137 -6.82 10.43 32.42
N SER A 138 -5.64 10.13 31.83
CA SER A 138 -4.82 11.13 31.09
C SER A 138 -4.70 10.87 29.59
N ARG A 139 -5.42 9.87 29.04
CA ARG A 139 -5.34 9.54 27.63
C ARG A 139 -6.71 9.23 27.04
N PHE A 140 -7.38 10.32 26.65
CA PHE A 140 -8.34 10.39 25.54
C PHE A 140 -9.72 9.81 25.79
N THR A 141 -10.54 10.55 26.55
CA THR A 141 -12.00 10.41 26.60
C THR A 141 -12.67 11.65 26.00
N SER A 142 -13.21 11.53 24.77
CA SER A 142 -14.55 11.99 24.34
C SER A 142 -14.76 11.81 22.82
N ALA A 143 -16.02 11.71 22.37
CA ALA A 143 -16.52 10.69 21.41
C ALA A 143 -17.32 11.26 20.19
N ILE A 144 -17.76 10.41 19.22
CA ILE A 144 -19.21 10.14 18.81
C ILE A 144 -19.52 9.59 17.35
N ALA A 145 -20.53 8.66 17.32
CA ALA A 145 -21.71 8.27 16.45
C ALA A 145 -21.75 7.70 15.00
N ILE A 146 -22.02 6.37 14.94
CA ILE A 146 -22.10 5.28 13.92
C ILE A 146 -22.89 5.52 12.60
N ALA A 147 -22.56 4.77 11.51
CA ALA A 147 -23.54 4.24 10.53
C ALA A 147 -23.08 3.02 9.67
N HIS A 148 -23.89 1.93 9.67
CA HIS A 148 -24.01 0.82 8.68
C HIS A 148 -25.40 0.94 8.00
N PRO A 149 -25.86 0.10 7.03
CA PRO A 149 -25.32 -1.19 6.50
C PRO A 149 -25.38 -1.34 4.96
N PHE A 150 -24.76 -2.39 4.38
CA PHE A 150 -25.25 -2.95 3.10
C PHE A 150 -25.06 -4.47 2.99
N GLN A 151 -25.94 -5.07 2.16
CA GLN A 151 -26.51 -6.41 2.20
C GLN A 151 -25.63 -7.58 1.77
N ILE A 152 -26.02 -8.76 2.26
CA ILE A 152 -25.48 -10.10 2.05
C ILE A 152 -25.85 -10.61 0.65
N ALA A 153 -24.86 -11.03 -0.15
CA ALA A 153 -25.07 -11.95 -1.27
C ALA A 153 -24.83 -13.39 -0.77
N SER A 154 -25.81 -14.26 -1.05
CA SER A 154 -25.83 -15.66 -0.63
C SER A 154 -24.85 -16.54 -1.42
N SER A 155 -24.28 -17.49 -0.70
CA SER A 155 -23.34 -18.51 -1.18
C SER A 155 -24.00 -19.54 -2.10
N THR A 156 -23.32 -19.88 -3.20
CA THR A 156 -23.36 -21.25 -3.74
C THR A 156 -21.96 -21.66 -4.17
N SER A 157 -21.45 -22.75 -3.57
CA SER A 157 -20.21 -23.39 -3.99
C SER A 157 -20.49 -24.47 -5.04
N LYS A 158 -19.83 -24.37 -6.17
CA LYS A 158 -19.29 -25.54 -6.88
C LYS A 158 -17.80 -25.27 -6.98
N ASP A 159 -16.98 -26.24 -6.60
CA ASP A 159 -15.50 -26.19 -6.57
C ASP A 159 -14.86 -25.76 -5.22
N GLY A 160 -15.28 -26.40 -4.14
CA GLY A 160 -14.35 -27.20 -3.33
C GLY A 160 -13.24 -26.58 -2.46
N LEU A 161 -13.03 -25.27 -2.30
CA LEU A 161 -11.90 -24.78 -1.49
C LEU A 161 -12.10 -23.48 -0.69
N TYR A 162 -13.22 -23.29 0.03
CA TYR A 162 -13.29 -22.25 1.08
C TYR A 162 -14.22 -22.68 2.22
N GLN A 163 -13.67 -23.06 3.38
CA GLN A 163 -14.43 -23.13 4.64
C GLN A 163 -14.34 -21.76 5.33
N CYS A 164 -15.18 -20.83 4.89
CA CYS A 164 -15.36 -19.55 5.57
C CYS A 164 -16.42 -19.71 6.67
N SER A 165 -16.08 -19.44 7.93
CA SER A 165 -17.13 -19.08 8.89
C SER A 165 -17.66 -17.70 8.48
N GLY A 166 -18.83 -17.65 7.84
CA GLY A 166 -19.41 -16.40 7.32
C GLY A 166 -19.54 -15.28 8.36
N PHE A 167 -19.67 -15.65 9.63
CA PHE A 167 -19.77 -14.72 10.77
C PHE A 167 -18.49 -13.90 11.00
N LEU A 168 -17.32 -14.53 11.22
CA LEU A 168 -16.06 -13.80 11.43
C LEU A 168 -15.66 -13.02 10.17
N ASN A 169 -15.93 -13.55 8.96
CA ASN A 169 -15.52 -12.85 7.72
C ASN A 169 -16.40 -11.61 7.47
N TYR A 170 -17.67 -11.64 7.87
CA TYR A 170 -18.55 -10.46 7.84
C TYR A 170 -18.09 -9.38 8.82
N GLN A 171 -17.60 -9.75 10.00
CA GLN A 171 -17.11 -8.81 11.01
C GLN A 171 -15.79 -8.14 10.61
N THR A 172 -14.90 -8.90 9.95
CA THR A 172 -13.52 -8.48 9.72
C THR A 172 -13.20 -8.17 8.26
N ASN A 173 -14.02 -8.52 7.28
CA ASN A 173 -13.80 -8.25 5.85
C ASN A 173 -12.47 -8.78 5.28
N TRP A 174 -11.92 -9.86 5.85
CA TRP A 174 -10.64 -10.44 5.41
C TRP A 174 -10.60 -10.77 3.92
N HIS A 175 -11.69 -11.35 3.39
CA HIS A 175 -11.76 -11.68 1.96
C HIS A 175 -11.61 -10.44 1.07
N TYR A 176 -12.25 -9.33 1.43
CA TYR A 176 -12.14 -8.08 0.68
C TYR A 176 -10.71 -7.52 0.71
N TRP A 177 -10.11 -7.43 1.90
CA TRP A 177 -8.75 -6.91 2.03
C TRP A 177 -7.74 -7.76 1.25
N LEU A 178 -7.83 -9.09 1.39
CA LEU A 178 -6.88 -10.02 0.80
C LEU A 178 -6.98 -10.08 -0.73
N HIS A 179 -8.20 -10.17 -1.28
CA HIS A 179 -8.37 -10.37 -2.73
C HIS A 179 -8.55 -9.07 -3.52
N GLN A 180 -8.93 -7.95 -2.89
CA GLN A 180 -9.20 -6.69 -3.60
C GLN A 180 -8.20 -5.59 -3.29
N LYS A 181 -7.76 -5.45 -2.03
CA LYS A 181 -6.91 -4.31 -1.63
C LYS A 181 -5.42 -4.63 -1.64
N LEU A 182 -5.01 -5.78 -1.12
CA LEU A 182 -3.61 -6.18 -1.05
C LEU A 182 -2.94 -6.26 -2.45
N PRO A 183 -3.59 -6.81 -3.51
CA PRO A 183 -3.03 -6.78 -4.86
C PRO A 183 -2.65 -5.37 -5.33
N GLY A 184 -3.53 -4.37 -5.08
CA GLY A 184 -3.26 -2.98 -5.46
C GLY A 184 -1.98 -2.44 -4.81
N VAL A 185 -1.75 -2.74 -3.52
CA VAL A 185 -0.52 -2.32 -2.82
C VAL A 185 0.72 -3.05 -3.35
N LEU A 186 0.60 -4.32 -3.68
CA LEU A 186 1.69 -5.10 -4.26
C LEU A 186 2.12 -4.55 -5.64
N THR A 187 1.17 -4.11 -6.45
CA THR A 187 1.44 -3.43 -7.72
C THR A 187 2.03 -2.03 -7.50
N MET A 188 1.38 -1.15 -6.73
CA MET A 188 1.81 0.25 -6.53
C MET A 188 3.22 0.37 -5.96
N SER A 189 3.56 -0.48 -4.99
CA SER A 189 4.89 -0.46 -4.39
C SER A 189 5.95 -0.93 -5.37
N SER A 190 5.62 -1.86 -6.28
CA SER A 190 6.51 -2.32 -7.36
C SER A 190 6.69 -1.22 -8.41
N ASP A 191 5.61 -0.54 -8.80
CA ASP A 191 5.65 0.58 -9.74
C ASP A 191 6.54 1.72 -9.23
N ARG A 192 6.43 2.08 -7.95
CA ARG A 192 7.29 3.11 -7.37
C ARG A 192 8.78 2.76 -7.47
N GLN A 193 9.15 1.51 -7.17
CA GLN A 193 10.54 1.07 -7.24
C GLN A 193 11.05 1.05 -8.69
N LEU A 194 10.18 0.62 -9.62
CA LEU A 194 10.44 0.68 -11.06
C LEU A 194 10.67 2.13 -11.49
N LEU A 195 9.80 3.07 -11.10
CA LEU A 195 9.95 4.48 -11.46
C LEU A 195 11.19 5.12 -10.83
N GLN A 196 11.57 4.76 -9.61
CA GLN A 196 12.83 5.20 -9.02
C GLN A 196 14.04 4.72 -9.84
N THR A 197 14.03 3.45 -10.24
CA THR A 197 15.07 2.87 -11.11
C THR A 197 15.11 3.57 -12.46
N LEU A 198 13.92 3.89 -13.02
CA LEU A 198 13.78 4.63 -14.27
C LEU A 198 14.45 6.01 -14.20
N TYR A 199 14.23 6.80 -13.15
CA TYR A 199 14.88 8.11 -13.01
C TYR A 199 16.40 8.00 -12.85
N THR A 200 16.90 7.00 -12.13
CA THR A 200 18.33 6.71 -12.05
C THR A 200 18.90 6.38 -13.44
N ALA A 201 18.23 5.51 -14.18
CA ALA A 201 18.64 5.13 -15.53
C ALA A 201 18.62 6.34 -16.50
N PHE A 202 17.60 7.21 -16.42
CA PHE A 202 17.53 8.45 -17.21
C PHE A 202 18.71 9.37 -16.95
N ASN A 203 19.06 9.60 -15.68
CA ASN A 203 20.19 10.47 -15.32
C ASN A 203 21.55 9.85 -15.68
N ASN A 204 21.64 8.52 -15.76
CA ASN A 204 22.84 7.80 -16.19
C ASN A 204 22.90 7.55 -17.71
N HIS A 205 21.86 7.94 -18.45
CA HIS A 205 21.70 7.70 -19.90
C HIS A 205 21.69 6.21 -20.27
N GLU A 206 21.15 5.36 -19.38
CA GLU A 206 21.06 3.90 -19.57
C GLU A 206 19.82 3.54 -20.41
N LEU A 207 19.89 3.80 -21.73
CA LEU A 207 18.76 3.64 -22.65
C LEU A 207 18.12 2.26 -22.63
N GLU A 208 18.91 1.18 -22.55
CA GLU A 208 18.33 -0.18 -22.55
C GLU A 208 17.55 -0.46 -21.26
N THR A 209 18.05 0.00 -20.09
CA THR A 209 17.30 -0.08 -18.82
C THR A 209 15.98 0.69 -18.90
N ILE A 210 15.97 1.86 -19.56
CA ILE A 210 14.79 2.70 -19.73
C ILE A 210 13.74 2.00 -20.61
N VAL A 211 14.12 1.43 -21.75
CA VAL A 211 13.16 0.80 -22.68
C VAL A 211 12.69 -0.58 -22.21
N GLU A 212 13.47 -1.29 -21.41
CA GLU A 212 13.09 -2.60 -20.85
C GLU A 212 11.86 -2.53 -19.95
N VAL A 213 11.69 -1.44 -19.19
CA VAL A 213 10.55 -1.26 -18.28
C VAL A 213 9.26 -0.79 -18.98
N MET A 214 9.31 -0.50 -20.29
CA MET A 214 8.17 -0.05 -21.08
C MET A 214 7.44 -1.23 -21.70
N HIS A 215 6.13 -1.14 -21.94
CA HIS A 215 5.42 -2.10 -22.77
C HIS A 215 5.92 -2.02 -24.24
N PRO A 216 5.93 -3.12 -25.03
CA PRO A 216 6.32 -3.06 -26.45
C PRO A 216 5.59 -1.98 -27.26
N ASP A 217 4.30 -1.79 -26.97
CA ASP A 217 3.41 -0.80 -27.60
C ASP A 217 3.24 0.50 -26.77
N VAL A 218 4.23 0.86 -25.96
CA VAL A 218 4.16 2.05 -25.10
C VAL A 218 3.80 3.32 -25.89
N LYS A 219 2.92 4.13 -25.33
CA LYS A 219 2.65 5.49 -25.80
C LYS A 219 3.38 6.48 -24.90
N TRP A 220 4.35 7.20 -25.45
CA TRP A 220 5.27 8.03 -24.67
C TRP A 220 5.18 9.50 -25.07
N ALA A 221 4.83 10.39 -24.15
CA ALA A 221 4.77 11.82 -24.43
C ALA A 221 6.13 12.39 -24.86
N ASN A 222 6.12 13.18 -25.94
CA ASN A 222 7.28 13.93 -26.41
C ASN A 222 7.32 15.28 -25.69
N GLY A 223 8.22 15.43 -24.71
CA GLY A 223 8.35 16.67 -23.93
C GLY A 223 9.02 17.83 -24.67
N VAL A 224 9.60 17.59 -25.84
CA VAL A 224 10.33 18.60 -26.63
C VAL A 224 9.39 19.26 -27.63
N GLU A 225 8.75 18.48 -28.50
CA GLU A 225 7.91 18.98 -29.60
C GLU A 225 6.41 18.84 -29.34
N GLY A 226 6.02 18.18 -28.25
CA GLY A 226 4.64 17.80 -27.98
C GLY A 226 4.22 16.55 -28.77
N GLY A 227 3.05 16.02 -28.43
CA GLY A 227 2.54 14.77 -29.02
C GLY A 227 3.11 13.51 -28.38
N PHE A 228 3.12 12.40 -29.13
CA PHE A 228 3.49 11.08 -28.62
C PHE A 228 4.38 10.30 -29.58
N VAL A 229 5.27 9.51 -28.99
CA VAL A 229 6.10 8.49 -29.62
C VAL A 229 5.51 7.11 -29.27
N TYR A 230 5.55 6.17 -30.21
CA TYR A 230 4.88 4.88 -30.07
C TYR A 230 5.86 3.71 -30.22
N GLY A 231 5.91 2.87 -29.21
CA GLY A 231 6.72 1.67 -29.16
C GLY A 231 8.16 1.89 -28.70
N ARG A 232 8.77 0.84 -28.15
CA ARG A 232 10.11 0.90 -27.54
C ARG A 232 11.18 1.41 -28.49
N ASP A 233 11.16 0.98 -29.75
CA ASP A 233 12.18 1.36 -30.73
C ASP A 233 12.11 2.85 -31.06
N ALA A 234 10.91 3.39 -31.22
CA ALA A 234 10.73 4.82 -31.47
C ALA A 234 11.12 5.66 -30.24
N VAL A 235 10.83 5.19 -29.01
CA VAL A 235 11.26 5.85 -27.78
C VAL A 235 12.79 5.83 -27.64
N ARG A 236 13.44 4.71 -28.00
CA ARG A 236 14.91 4.59 -28.03
C ARG A 236 15.51 5.60 -29.01
N GLU A 237 14.99 5.66 -30.23
CA GLU A 237 15.45 6.59 -31.26
C GLU A 237 15.25 8.05 -30.80
N TYR A 238 14.08 8.36 -30.24
CA TYR A 238 13.77 9.67 -29.69
C TYR A 238 14.82 10.12 -28.66
N TRP A 239 15.07 9.33 -27.62
CA TRP A 239 16.04 9.72 -26.58
C TRP A 239 17.49 9.72 -27.07
N THR A 240 17.85 8.80 -27.97
CA THR A 240 19.17 8.81 -28.64
C THR A 240 19.40 10.14 -29.35
N ASN A 241 18.39 10.63 -30.07
CA ASN A 241 18.46 11.91 -30.77
C ASN A 241 18.53 13.09 -29.79
N GLN A 242 17.74 13.07 -28.71
CA GLN A 242 17.76 14.15 -27.71
C GLN A 242 19.09 14.24 -26.97
N TYR A 243 19.70 13.12 -26.56
CA TYR A 243 20.98 13.14 -25.85
C TYR A 243 22.15 13.67 -26.69
N ASN A 244 22.01 13.72 -28.01
CA ASN A 244 23.00 14.32 -28.90
C ASN A 244 22.91 15.86 -28.96
N VAL A 245 21.86 16.47 -28.40
CA VAL A 245 21.63 17.92 -28.51
C VAL A 245 21.38 18.60 -27.16
N ILE A 246 20.88 17.87 -26.17
CA ILE A 246 20.57 18.38 -24.83
C ILE A 246 21.05 17.43 -23.73
N GLN A 247 21.33 18.00 -22.56
CA GLN A 247 21.52 17.28 -21.30
C GLN A 247 20.30 17.48 -20.43
N VAL A 248 19.66 16.38 -20.02
CA VAL A 248 18.46 16.40 -19.17
C VAL A 248 18.79 15.74 -17.84
N GLN A 249 18.49 16.44 -16.75
CA GLN A 249 18.61 15.92 -15.40
C GLN A 249 17.25 15.98 -14.72
N LEU A 250 16.85 14.87 -14.11
CA LEU A 250 15.55 14.69 -13.47
C LEU A 250 15.74 14.37 -11.98
N GLU A 251 15.13 15.17 -11.11
CA GLU A 251 15.04 14.90 -9.68
C GLU A 251 13.59 14.60 -9.30
N ALA A 252 13.31 13.36 -8.89
CA ALA A 252 11.99 12.95 -8.45
C ALA A 252 11.70 13.45 -7.03
N LEU A 253 10.80 14.43 -6.91
CA LEU A 253 10.48 15.09 -5.65
C LEU A 253 9.39 14.35 -4.86
N LYS A 254 8.37 13.84 -5.55
CA LYS A 254 7.20 13.24 -4.91
C LYS A 254 6.57 12.16 -5.78
N PHE A 255 6.17 11.07 -5.16
CA PHE A 255 5.44 9.96 -5.80
C PHE A 255 4.04 9.88 -5.21
N GLU A 256 3.03 9.92 -6.06
CA GLU A 256 1.61 9.89 -5.72
C GLU A 256 0.84 9.01 -6.70
N THR A 257 -0.46 8.88 -6.44
CA THR A 257 -1.39 8.18 -7.30
C THR A 257 -2.61 9.05 -7.47
N ASP A 258 -3.11 9.16 -8.70
CA ASP A 258 -4.31 9.93 -8.98
C ASP A 258 -5.60 9.12 -8.74
N GLU A 259 -6.75 9.76 -8.97
CA GLU A 259 -8.08 9.16 -8.80
C GLU A 259 -8.35 7.98 -9.75
N HIS A 260 -7.54 7.84 -10.81
CA HIS A 260 -7.60 6.77 -11.80
C HIS A 260 -6.57 5.67 -11.56
N ASN A 261 -5.91 5.65 -10.40
CA ASN A 261 -4.83 4.72 -10.05
C ASN A 261 -3.59 4.83 -10.95
N ARG A 262 -3.35 5.97 -11.62
CA ARG A 262 -2.11 6.21 -12.36
C ARG A 262 -1.03 6.72 -11.42
N ASN A 263 0.21 6.33 -11.67
CA ASN A 263 1.35 6.81 -10.89
C ASN A 263 1.70 8.23 -11.31
N VAL A 264 1.70 9.18 -10.38
CA VAL A 264 2.05 10.58 -10.63
C VAL A 264 3.34 10.90 -9.91
N VAL A 265 4.33 11.38 -10.65
CA VAL A 265 5.62 11.81 -10.10
C VAL A 265 5.80 13.30 -10.34
N THR A 266 5.99 14.05 -9.26
CA THR A 266 6.43 15.45 -9.36
C THR A 266 7.94 15.45 -9.53
N VAL A 267 8.42 16.03 -10.62
CA VAL A 267 9.83 16.00 -11.03
C VAL A 267 10.35 17.41 -11.23
N HIS A 268 11.50 17.72 -10.63
CA HIS A 268 12.28 18.89 -10.99
C HIS A 268 13.18 18.53 -12.18
N GLN A 269 12.96 19.19 -13.30
CA GLN A 269 13.62 18.94 -14.56
C GLN A 269 14.53 20.11 -14.91
N ILE A 270 15.80 19.80 -15.15
CA ILE A 270 16.82 20.74 -15.61
C ILE A 270 17.28 20.30 -16.99
N VAL A 271 17.17 21.19 -17.97
CA VAL A 271 17.63 20.97 -19.35
C VAL A 271 18.73 21.96 -19.68
N ARG A 272 19.85 21.46 -20.21
CA ARG A 272 20.99 22.25 -20.66
C ARG A 272 21.35 21.91 -22.09
N ASP A 273 22.00 22.84 -22.79
CA ASP A 273 22.69 22.51 -24.03
C ASP A 273 23.99 21.74 -23.74
N LEU A 274 24.67 21.28 -24.80
CA LEU A 274 25.94 20.56 -24.67
C LEU A 274 27.09 21.43 -24.13
N GLN A 275 26.94 22.75 -24.11
CA GLN A 275 27.90 23.69 -23.55
C GLN A 275 27.63 23.97 -22.06
N GLY A 276 26.56 23.39 -21.50
CA GLY A 276 26.16 23.54 -20.10
C GLY A 276 25.26 24.74 -19.82
N ASN A 277 24.88 25.52 -20.83
CA ASN A 277 23.98 26.66 -20.65
C ASN A 277 22.57 26.15 -20.32
N LEU A 278 21.93 26.81 -19.35
CA LEU A 278 20.57 26.46 -18.93
C LEU A 278 19.56 26.81 -20.03
N LEU A 279 18.82 25.80 -20.49
CA LEU A 279 17.74 25.93 -21.46
C LEU A 279 16.37 25.97 -20.76
N ALA A 280 16.17 25.11 -19.76
CA ALA A 280 14.94 25.05 -18.98
C ALA A 280 15.20 24.57 -17.55
N ASP A 281 14.43 25.10 -16.61
CA ASP A 281 14.41 24.72 -15.19
C ASP A 281 12.95 24.81 -14.72
N MET A 282 12.30 23.66 -14.52
CA MET A 282 10.87 23.61 -14.23
C MET A 282 10.51 22.40 -13.37
N THR A 283 9.40 22.52 -12.65
CA THR A 283 8.79 21.37 -11.97
C THR A 283 7.57 20.91 -12.77
N VAL A 284 7.58 19.64 -13.19
CA VAL A 284 6.52 19.03 -14.00
C VAL A 284 5.90 17.85 -13.26
N LYS A 285 4.64 17.52 -13.61
CA LYS A 285 4.03 16.25 -13.21
C LYS A 285 4.17 15.26 -14.35
N GLN A 286 4.73 14.09 -14.04
CA GLN A 286 4.88 12.98 -14.96
C GLN A 286 3.90 11.87 -14.54
N ILE A 287 3.03 11.46 -15.45
CA ILE A 287 1.93 10.53 -15.18
C ILE A 287 2.19 9.24 -15.94
N PHE A 288 2.18 8.11 -15.23
CA PHE A 288 2.47 6.78 -15.76
C PHE A 288 1.28 5.86 -15.53
N THR A 289 0.78 5.29 -16.62
CA THR A 289 -0.16 4.15 -16.58
C THR A 289 0.64 2.88 -16.76
N MET A 290 0.38 1.91 -15.88
CA MET A 290 1.08 0.64 -15.82
C MET A 290 0.15 -0.50 -16.24
N ASP A 291 0.70 -1.51 -16.90
CA ASP A 291 0.06 -2.80 -17.09
C ASP A 291 1.06 -3.91 -16.76
N ASN A 292 0.67 -4.82 -15.85
CA ASN A 292 1.50 -5.95 -15.40
C ASN A 292 2.97 -5.58 -15.09
N GLY A 293 3.19 -4.43 -14.46
CA GLY A 293 4.52 -3.92 -14.10
C GLY A 293 5.33 -3.30 -15.24
N SER A 294 4.72 -3.04 -16.40
CA SER A 294 5.33 -2.32 -17.52
C SER A 294 4.62 -0.99 -17.79
N ILE A 295 5.35 0.03 -18.24
CA ILE A 295 4.77 1.34 -18.59
C ILE A 295 4.05 1.23 -19.94
N VAL A 296 2.73 1.42 -19.97
CA VAL A 296 1.95 1.44 -21.21
C VAL A 296 1.70 2.85 -21.75
N LEU A 297 1.63 3.84 -20.85
CA LEU A 297 1.42 5.24 -21.21
C LEU A 297 2.22 6.14 -20.28
N TYR A 298 2.96 7.07 -20.86
CA TYR A 298 3.61 8.18 -20.18
C TYR A 298 3.04 9.50 -20.71
N GLU A 299 2.58 10.34 -19.79
CA GLU A 299 2.07 11.67 -20.05
C GLU A 299 2.82 12.70 -19.20
N ILE A 300 2.94 13.92 -19.73
CA ILE A 300 3.41 15.07 -18.98
C ILE A 300 2.15 15.89 -18.68
N GLY A 301 1.89 16.18 -17.41
CA GLY A 301 0.75 16.99 -16.97
C GLY A 301 0.80 18.38 -17.60
N GLU A 302 -0.33 19.10 -17.59
CA GLU A 302 -0.48 20.41 -18.25
C GLU A 302 0.68 21.38 -17.92
N THR A 303 1.67 21.40 -18.80
CA THR A 303 2.83 22.28 -18.79
C THR A 303 3.22 22.55 -20.24
N GLU A 304 3.69 23.77 -20.50
CA GLU A 304 4.23 24.16 -21.81
C GLU A 304 5.42 23.26 -22.18
N THR A 305 5.60 23.01 -23.47
CA THR A 305 6.70 22.18 -23.98
C THR A 305 8.07 22.81 -23.67
N ILE A 306 9.14 22.01 -23.72
CA ILE A 306 10.52 22.52 -23.57
C ILE A 306 10.82 23.57 -24.65
N GLN A 307 10.35 23.37 -25.88
CA GLN A 307 10.51 24.34 -26.98
C GLN A 307 9.84 25.68 -26.68
N GLU A 308 8.58 25.66 -26.23
CA GLU A 308 7.83 26.87 -25.87
C GLU A 308 8.53 27.61 -24.72
N THR A 309 8.97 26.88 -23.69
CA THR A 309 9.70 27.45 -22.55
C THR A 309 11.01 28.12 -22.96
N ILE A 310 11.78 27.47 -23.85
CA ILE A 310 13.04 28.03 -24.39
C ILE A 310 12.75 29.30 -25.19
N GLN A 311 11.69 29.31 -26.01
CA GLN A 311 11.34 30.46 -26.83
C GLN A 311 10.93 31.67 -25.98
N GLN A 312 10.14 31.45 -24.93
CA GLN A 312 9.77 32.50 -23.98
C GLN A 312 10.97 33.02 -23.18
N THR A 313 11.85 32.14 -22.70
CA THR A 313 13.07 32.53 -21.96
C THR A 313 14.00 33.39 -22.82
N LYS A 314 14.14 33.06 -24.11
CA LYS A 314 14.89 33.89 -25.07
C LYS A 314 14.23 35.24 -25.30
N ALA A 315 12.90 35.29 -25.44
CA ALA A 315 12.15 36.53 -25.62
C ALA A 315 12.28 37.47 -24.41
N ALA A 316 12.23 36.92 -23.18
CA ALA A 316 12.35 37.69 -21.94
C ALA A 316 13.75 38.28 -21.70
N LYS A 317 14.82 37.65 -22.23
CA LYS A 317 16.20 38.17 -22.15
C LYS A 317 16.55 39.20 -23.22
N ALA A 318 15.70 39.37 -24.23
CA ALA A 318 15.90 40.31 -25.34
C ALA A 318 15.21 41.67 -25.13
N GLN A 319 14.45 41.82 -24.04
CA GLN A 319 13.85 43.07 -23.55
C GLN A 319 14.69 43.67 -22.41
#